data_AF-A0A340XQY7-F1
#
_entry.id   AF-A0A340XQY7-F1
#
_cell.length_a   1.000
_cell.length_b   1.000
_cell.length_c   1.000
_cell.angle_alpha   90.00
_cell.angle_beta   90.00
_cell.angle_gamma   90.00
#
_symmetry.space_group_name_H-M   'P 1'
#
loop_
_entity.id
_entity.type
_entity.pdbx_description
1 polymer ?
#
loop_
_entity_poly.entity_id
_entity_poly.type
_entity_poly.pdbx_seq_one_letter_code
_entity_poly.pdbx_strand_id
1 'polypeptide(L)'
;MKSRNLIKTCKDINTFIHGSKNDIKAICEDKNGKPYSRNLRISKSPFQVTTCKHKGRSPRPPCKYRATRGYRVIVIGCENGWPTHFDESFIPPRQ
;
A
#
# COMPACT_ATOMS: atom_id res chain seq x y z
N MET A 1 11.31 -6.27 1.88
CA MET A 1 10.93 -7.42 1.04
C MET A 1 11.34 -8.75 1.68
N LYS A 2 12.64 -9.08 1.80
CA LYS A 2 13.12 -10.35 2.40
C LYS A 2 12.57 -10.63 3.81
N SER A 3 12.67 -9.66 4.72
CA SER A 3 12.17 -9.77 6.11
C SER A 3 10.66 -9.97 6.23
N ARG A 4 9.90 -9.69 5.16
CA ARG A 4 8.44 -9.88 5.10
C ARG A 4 8.05 -11.11 4.27
N ASN A 5 9.03 -11.96 3.91
CA ASN A 5 8.85 -13.17 3.12
C ASN A 5 8.22 -12.93 1.72
N LEU A 6 8.44 -11.75 1.13
CA LEU A 6 7.89 -11.35 -0.18
C LEU A 6 8.84 -11.65 -1.36
N ILE A 7 9.73 -12.63 -1.19
CA ILE A 7 10.80 -12.93 -2.16
C ILE A 7 10.88 -14.42 -2.55
N LYS A 8 9.99 -15.30 -2.06
CA LYS A 8 9.96 -16.71 -2.49
C LYS A 8 9.71 -16.79 -4.00
N THR A 9 8.68 -16.07 -4.43
CA THR A 9 8.57 -15.48 -5.76
C THR A 9 8.75 -13.98 -5.59
N CYS A 10 9.48 -13.34 -6.49
CA CYS A 10 9.71 -11.89 -6.41
C CYS A 10 8.39 -11.17 -6.65
N LYS A 11 7.75 -10.67 -5.58
CA LYS A 11 6.51 -9.89 -5.70
C LYS A 11 6.78 -8.66 -6.56
N ASP A 12 5.97 -8.43 -7.59
CA ASP A 12 6.24 -7.41 -8.61
C ASP A 12 6.23 -5.98 -8.05
N ILE A 13 5.22 -5.65 -7.24
CA ILE A 13 5.07 -4.34 -6.61
C ILE A 13 4.64 -4.55 -5.16
N ASN A 14 5.24 -3.79 -4.25
CA ASN A 14 4.78 -3.72 -2.87
C ASN A 14 5.00 -2.33 -2.29
N THR A 15 3.96 -1.75 -1.72
CA THR A 15 4.03 -0.48 -1.01
C THR A 15 4.11 -0.70 0.51
N PHE A 16 5.06 -0.02 1.15
CA PHE A 16 5.14 0.11 2.60
C PHE A 16 4.57 1.46 3.02
N ILE A 17 3.62 1.45 3.95
CA ILE A 17 3.05 2.65 4.55
C ILE A 17 3.81 2.94 5.84
N HIS A 18 4.21 4.19 6.01
CA HIS A 18 4.83 4.70 7.23
C HIS A 18 3.80 5.56 7.97
N GLY A 19 3.58 5.25 9.25
CA GLY A 19 2.56 5.88 10.08
C GLY A 19 2.21 4.99 11.26
N SER A 20 1.40 5.51 12.19
CA SER A 20 0.93 4.70 13.31
C SER A 20 -0.10 3.66 12.85
N LYS A 21 -0.18 2.52 13.54
CA LYS A 21 -1.22 1.51 13.25
C LYS A 21 -2.63 2.08 13.42
N ASN A 22 -2.81 3.02 14.36
CA ASN A 22 -4.09 3.65 14.65
C ASN A 22 -4.55 4.54 13.50
N ASP A 23 -3.64 5.30 12.89
CA ASP A 23 -3.98 6.17 11.75
C ASP A 23 -4.37 5.38 10.51
N ILE A 24 -3.70 4.23 10.29
CA ILE A 24 -4.02 3.32 9.19
C ILE A 24 -5.38 2.64 9.45
N LYS A 25 -5.64 2.19 10.69
CA LYS A 25 -6.93 1.60 11.06
C LYS A 25 -8.08 2.61 10.92
N ALA A 26 -7.86 3.87 11.27
CA ALA A 26 -8.85 4.93 11.17
C ALA A 26 -9.34 5.20 9.73
N ILE A 27 -8.65 4.69 8.70
CA ILE A 27 -9.13 4.72 7.30
C ILE A 27 -10.35 3.82 7.11
N CYS A 28 -10.50 2.76 7.93
CA CYS A 28 -11.68 1.91 7.92
C CYS A 28 -12.91 2.55 8.55
N GLU A 29 -12.73 3.70 9.20
CA GLU A 29 -13.78 4.49 9.84
C GLU A 29 -13.96 5.82 9.08
N ASP A 30 -14.99 6.59 9.42
CA ASP A 30 -15.18 7.92 8.82
C ASP A 30 -14.23 8.97 9.42
N LYS A 31 -13.50 8.63 10.48
CA LYS A 31 -12.47 9.51 11.07
C LYS A 31 -11.39 9.87 10.05
N ASN A 32 -10.83 8.88 9.34
CA ASN A 32 -9.78 9.10 8.34
C ASN A 32 -10.06 8.41 6.99
N GLY A 33 -11.22 7.80 6.80
CA GLY A 33 -11.63 7.18 5.54
C GLY A 33 -12.80 7.89 4.89
N LYS A 34 -12.88 7.78 3.57
CA LYS A 34 -14.09 8.01 2.78
C LYS A 34 -14.39 6.77 1.94
N PRO A 35 -15.66 6.41 1.70
CA PRO A 35 -16.00 5.38 0.74
C PRO A 35 -15.30 5.63 -0.61
N TYR A 36 -14.72 4.59 -1.17
CA TYR A 36 -14.08 4.58 -2.48
C TYR A 36 -14.57 3.35 -3.25
N SER A 37 -14.64 3.46 -4.58
CA SER A 37 -15.22 2.46 -5.49
C SER A 37 -15.37 1.02 -4.94
N ARG A 38 -16.60 0.48 -5.00
CA ARG A 38 -16.98 -0.83 -4.43
C ARG A 38 -16.79 -0.84 -2.91
N ASN A 39 -16.03 -1.81 -2.39
CA ASN A 39 -15.82 -2.05 -0.95
C ASN A 39 -14.48 -1.48 -0.45
N LEU A 40 -13.94 -0.48 -1.15
CA LEU A 40 -12.68 0.15 -0.79
C LEU A 40 -12.92 1.46 -0.04
N ARG A 41 -11.88 1.96 0.60
CA ARG A 41 -11.88 3.25 1.29
C ARG A 41 -10.60 4.00 0.96
N ILE A 42 -10.74 5.30 0.71
CA ILE A 42 -9.62 6.20 0.48
C ILE A 42 -9.33 7.00 1.74
N SER A 43 -8.06 7.17 2.08
CA SER A 43 -7.66 7.97 3.23
C SER A 43 -7.94 9.45 3.01
N LYS A 44 -8.37 10.15 4.06
CA LYS A 44 -8.51 11.62 4.06
C LYS A 44 -7.14 12.27 4.18
N SER A 45 -6.30 11.76 5.08
CA SER A 45 -4.92 12.21 5.25
C SER A 45 -3.97 11.49 4.28
N PRO A 46 -2.92 12.17 3.78
CA PRO A 46 -1.82 11.51 3.10
C PRO A 46 -0.92 10.75 4.08
N PHE A 47 -0.24 9.72 3.57
CA PHE A 47 0.76 8.94 4.28
C PHE A 47 2.09 8.98 3.56
N GLN A 48 3.18 8.92 4.32
CA GLN A 48 4.47 8.63 3.74
C GLN A 48 4.51 7.17 3.34
N VAL A 49 4.91 6.91 2.10
CA VAL A 49 4.95 5.56 1.54
C VAL A 49 6.27 5.29 0.85
N THR A 50 6.61 4.01 0.73
CA THR A 50 7.73 3.53 -0.08
C THR A 50 7.27 2.36 -0.93
N THR A 51 7.15 2.58 -2.23
CA THR A 51 6.79 1.55 -3.19
C THR A 51 8.05 0.88 -3.72
N CYS A 52 8.13 -0.44 -3.57
CA CYS A 52 9.18 -1.28 -4.11
C CYS A 52 8.68 -1.97 -5.38
N LYS A 53 9.23 -1.60 -6.54
CA LYS A 53 8.96 -2.26 -7.82
C LYS A 53 10.11 -3.21 -8.17
N HIS A 54 9.79 -4.46 -8.46
CA HIS A 54 10.77 -5.47 -8.84
C HIS A 54 11.51 -5.06 -10.12
N LYS A 55 12.82 -5.30 -10.14
CA LYS A 55 13.73 -5.04 -11.27
C LYS A 55 14.14 -6.39 -11.87
N GLY A 56 13.82 -6.58 -13.15
CA GLY A 56 14.14 -7.79 -13.90
C GLY A 56 12.91 -8.62 -14.22
N ARG A 57 13.07 -9.58 -15.15
CA ARG A 57 11.98 -10.47 -15.60
C ARG A 57 11.91 -11.79 -14.82
N SER A 58 12.98 -12.16 -14.11
CA SER A 58 13.03 -13.42 -13.36
C SER A 58 12.14 -13.35 -12.11
N PRO A 59 11.14 -14.22 -11.94
CA PRO A 59 10.37 -14.28 -10.70
C PRO A 59 11.14 -14.95 -9.55
N ARG A 60 12.38 -15.43 -9.80
CA ARG A 60 13.22 -16.15 -8.82
C ARG A 60 14.29 -15.23 -8.19
N PRO A 61 14.67 -15.48 -6.93
CA PRO A 61 15.78 -14.79 -6.27
C PRO A 61 17.11 -14.83 -7.05
N PRO A 62 18.00 -13.84 -6.86
CA PRO A 62 17.88 -12.70 -5.94
C PRO A 62 16.98 -11.59 -6.51
N CYS A 63 15.94 -11.23 -5.74
CA CYS A 63 14.99 -10.19 -6.14
C CYS A 63 15.59 -8.80 -5.92
N LYS A 64 15.75 -8.02 -7.00
CA LYS A 64 16.22 -6.63 -6.94
C LYS A 64 15.03 -5.69 -7.05
N TYR A 65 15.03 -4.58 -6.31
CA TYR A 65 13.90 -3.66 -6.29
C TYR A 65 14.34 -2.21 -6.55
N ARG A 66 13.47 -1.41 -7.18
CA ARG A 66 13.54 0.05 -7.18
C ARG A 66 12.59 0.57 -6.12
N ALA A 67 13.11 1.38 -5.19
CA ALA A 67 12.27 2.09 -4.23
C ALA A 67 11.90 3.46 -4.78
N THR A 68 10.62 3.83 -4.63
CA THR A 68 10.10 5.17 -4.89
C THR A 68 9.41 5.64 -3.62
N ARG A 69 9.86 6.78 -3.07
CA ARG A 69 9.19 7.42 -1.93
C ARG A 69 8.02 8.26 -2.44
N GLY A 70 6.98 8.36 -1.64
CA GLY A 70 5.84 9.23 -1.94
C GLY A 70 5.17 9.73 -0.66
N TYR A 71 4.38 10.78 -0.81
CA TYR A 71 3.49 11.29 0.23
C TYR A 71 2.13 11.50 -0.41
N ARG A 72 1.20 10.59 -0.13
CA ARG A 72 -0.05 10.49 -0.90
C ARG A 72 -1.17 9.88 -0.06
N VAL A 73 -2.41 10.17 -0.44
CA VAL A 73 -3.55 9.37 0.01
C VAL A 73 -3.45 7.94 -0.52
N ILE A 74 -4.05 7.01 0.20
CA ILE A 74 -4.01 5.58 -0.10
C ILE A 74 -5.41 4.99 -0.14
N VAL A 75 -5.55 3.88 -0.87
CA VAL A 75 -6.80 3.14 -0.97
C VAL A 75 -6.60 1.75 -0.37
N ILE A 76 -7.52 1.36 0.51
CA ILE A 76 -7.49 0.08 1.21
C ILE A 76 -8.87 -0.60 1.18
N GLY A 77 -8.89 -1.92 1.33
CA GLY A 77 -10.09 -2.68 1.70
C GLY A 77 -10.14 -2.89 3.21
N CYS A 78 -11.35 -2.89 3.76
CA CYS A 78 -11.59 -3.04 5.19
C CYS A 78 -12.56 -4.18 5.46
N GLU A 79 -12.31 -4.92 6.54
CA GLU A 79 -13.16 -6.00 7.04
C GLU A 79 -13.24 -5.89 8.56
N ASN A 80 -14.44 -5.86 9.13
CA ASN A 80 -14.67 -5.71 10.58
C ASN A 80 -13.88 -4.54 11.22
N GLY A 81 -13.74 -3.42 10.50
CA GLY A 81 -12.98 -2.25 10.96
C GLY A 81 -11.45 -2.38 10.86
N TRP A 82 -10.93 -3.42 10.21
CA TRP A 82 -9.50 -3.65 10.03
C TRP A 82 -9.08 -3.58 8.56
N PRO A 83 -7.91 -2.98 8.25
CA PRO A 83 -7.37 -2.93 6.90
C PRO A 83 -6.89 -4.32 6.48
N THR A 84 -7.48 -4.90 5.43
CA THR A 84 -7.15 -6.26 4.94
C THR A 84 -6.53 -6.26 3.55
N HIS A 85 -6.75 -5.20 2.76
CA HIS A 85 -6.25 -5.08 1.40
C HIS A 85 -5.65 -3.69 1.14
N PHE A 86 -4.59 -3.62 0.34
CA PHE A 86 -4.01 -2.36 -0.15
C PHE A 86 -4.10 -2.35 -1.67
N ASP A 87 -4.65 -1.28 -2.25
CA ASP A 87 -4.80 -1.14 -3.69
C ASP A 87 -3.53 -0.52 -4.31
N GLU A 88 -2.68 -1.38 -4.87
CA GLU A 88 -1.46 -0.97 -5.59
C GLU A 88 -1.75 -0.28 -6.93
N SER A 89 -2.97 -0.43 -7.48
CA SER A 89 -3.36 0.16 -8.76
C SER A 89 -3.79 1.62 -8.64
N PHE A 90 -4.09 2.08 -7.42
CA PHE A 90 -4.46 3.46 -7.16
C PHE A 90 -3.28 4.42 -7.41
N ILE A 91 -3.40 5.18 -8.51
CA ILE A 91 -2.51 6.27 -8.86
C ILE A 91 -3.15 7.58 -8.36
N PRO A 92 -2.49 8.32 -7.45
CA PRO A 92 -3.01 9.61 -7.02
C PRO A 92 -3.16 10.55 -8.22
N PRO A 93 -4.17 11.44 -8.22
CA PRO A 93 -4.20 12.55 -9.15
C PRO A 93 -2.88 13.30 -9.08
N ARG A 94 -2.31 13.66 -10.24
CA ARG A 94 -1.18 14.58 -10.27
C ARG A 94 -1.68 15.91 -9.68
N GLN A 95 -1.02 16.36 -8.61
CA GLN A 95 -1.14 17.75 -8.15
C GLN A 95 -0.32 18.63 -9.08
#